data_AF-A0A7H0H9X8-F1
#
_entry.id   AF-A0A7H0H9X8-F1
#
_cell.length_a   1.000
_cell.length_b   1.000
_cell.length_c   1.000
_cell.angle_alpha   90.00
_cell.angle_beta   90.00
_cell.angle_gamma   90.00
#
_symmetry.space_group_name_H-M   'P 1'
#
loop_
_entity.id
_entity.type
_entity.pdbx_description
1 polymer ?
#
loop_
_entity_poly.entity_id
_entity_poly.type
_entity_poly.pdbx_seq_one_letter_code
_entity_poly.pdbx_strand_id
1 'polypeptide(L)'
;MEPRVFGYREWVTAQVRPVAEIRRSVRLSYAGAIVAGLLAVICLAVLVAVRPLQQQLIAGVVVLGAAAVLLFRRADADRRNLLRADEGGSVSAAGPYALRIDDDGIHFPDTFDTPADTWPFEGTGVEVMTVTKKDIVQLTHPGRTPRHFYATALTDPLADVVAEIESRQPSAADGPDVTAEPGEQPEGQQHQDPDA
;
A
#
# COMPACT_ATOMS: atom_id res chain seq x y z
N MET A 1 5.22 25.85 -13.60
CA MET A 1 6.24 25.99 -12.52
C MET A 1 7.39 25.02 -12.80
N GLU A 2 8.56 25.17 -12.18
CA GLU A 2 9.62 24.16 -12.37
C GLU A 2 9.21 22.82 -11.71
N PRO A 3 9.52 21.68 -12.33
CA PRO A 3 9.24 20.37 -11.74
C PRO A 3 10.14 20.15 -10.52
N ARG A 4 9.54 19.74 -9.40
CA ARG A 4 10.27 19.44 -8.15
C ARG A 4 10.32 17.93 -7.95
N VAL A 5 11.53 17.40 -7.76
CA VAL A 5 11.77 15.96 -7.52
C VAL A 5 12.11 15.76 -6.05
N PHE A 6 11.35 14.89 -5.37
CA PHE A 6 11.63 14.49 -4.00
C PHE A 6 12.36 13.16 -4.00
N GLY A 7 13.60 13.20 -3.53
CA GLY A 7 14.52 12.06 -3.58
C GLY A 7 14.37 11.14 -2.36
N TYR A 8 14.77 9.89 -2.56
CA TYR A 8 15.08 9.00 -1.44
C TYR A 8 16.51 9.22 -0.96
N ARG A 9 16.75 8.94 0.31
CA ARG A 9 18.12 8.83 0.85
C ARG A 9 18.86 7.66 0.22
N GLU A 10 20.18 7.78 0.14
CA GLU A 10 21.05 6.78 -0.49
C GLU A 10 20.86 5.38 0.08
N TRP A 11 20.65 5.23 1.39
CA TRP A 11 20.48 3.91 2.00
C TRP A 11 19.21 3.18 1.53
N VAL A 12 18.21 3.91 1.04
CA VAL A 12 16.96 3.36 0.48
C VAL A 12 17.19 2.88 -0.94
N THR A 13 17.86 3.70 -1.76
CA THR A 13 18.15 3.38 -3.16
C THR A 13 19.31 2.38 -3.30
N ALA A 14 20.16 2.25 -2.29
CA ALA A 14 21.25 1.28 -2.24
C ALA A 14 20.78 -0.18 -2.08
N GLN A 15 19.50 -0.42 -1.73
CA GLN A 15 18.92 -1.77 -1.70
C GLN A 15 18.58 -2.27 -3.11
N VAL A 16 19.62 -2.43 -3.91
CA VAL A 16 19.53 -2.96 -5.26
C VAL A 16 19.78 -4.47 -5.19
N ARG A 17 18.81 -5.26 -5.65
CA ARG A 17 18.99 -6.72 -5.74
C ARG A 17 19.28 -7.13 -7.18
N PRO A 18 20.24 -8.05 -7.40
CA PRO A 18 20.47 -8.58 -8.74
C PRO A 18 19.28 -9.43 -9.16
N VAL A 19 18.84 -9.27 -10.42
CA VAL A 19 17.73 -10.05 -11.03
C VAL A 19 17.93 -11.56 -10.84
N ALA A 20 19.17 -12.04 -10.86
CA ALA A 20 19.50 -13.45 -10.65
C ALA A 20 19.09 -13.96 -9.26
N GLU A 21 19.22 -13.14 -8.22
CA GLU A 21 18.84 -13.50 -6.85
C GLU A 21 17.32 -13.56 -6.70
N ILE A 22 16.60 -12.59 -7.29
CA ILE A 22 15.13 -12.60 -7.33
C ILE A 22 14.62 -13.81 -8.13
N ARG A 23 15.26 -14.15 -9.26
CA ARG A 23 14.92 -15.36 -10.02
C ARG A 23 15.12 -16.63 -9.20
N ARG A 24 16.16 -16.68 -8.36
CA ARG A 24 16.39 -17.80 -7.43
C ARG A 24 15.32 -17.85 -6.35
N SER A 25 14.93 -16.72 -5.75
CA SER A 25 13.88 -16.67 -4.73
C SER A 25 12.51 -17.08 -5.28
N VAL A 26 12.19 -16.68 -6.51
CA VAL A 26 10.96 -17.09 -7.21
C VAL A 26 10.93 -18.60 -7.39
N ARG A 27 12.02 -19.20 -7.89
CA ARG A 27 12.12 -20.66 -8.06
C ARG A 27 11.97 -21.42 -6.74
N LEU A 28 12.64 -20.95 -5.69
CA LEU A 28 12.53 -21.55 -4.36
C LEU A 28 11.12 -21.43 -3.79
N SER A 29 10.45 -20.30 -4.01
CA SER A 29 9.07 -20.07 -3.55
C SER A 29 8.07 -20.98 -4.28
N TYR A 30 8.20 -21.16 -5.59
CA TYR A 30 7.39 -22.14 -6.34
C TYR A 30 7.65 -23.57 -5.88
N ALA A 31 8.92 -23.97 -5.70
CA ALA A 31 9.26 -25.30 -5.20
C ALA A 31 8.66 -25.54 -3.81
N GLY A 32 8.77 -24.55 -2.91
CA GLY A 32 8.17 -24.61 -1.57
C GLY A 32 6.65 -24.71 -1.61
N ALA A 33 5.98 -23.94 -2.49
CA ALA A 33 4.54 -24.01 -2.67
C ALA A 33 4.08 -25.40 -3.16
N ILE A 34 4.81 -26.01 -4.10
CA ILE A 34 4.53 -27.37 -4.60
C ILE A 34 4.68 -28.39 -3.47
N VAL A 35 5.78 -28.35 -2.72
CA VAL A 35 6.03 -29.28 -1.60
C VAL A 35 4.96 -29.13 -0.52
N ALA A 36 4.62 -27.90 -0.12
CA ALA A 36 3.58 -27.65 0.87
C ALA A 36 2.20 -28.13 0.38
N GLY A 37 1.87 -27.91 -0.89
CA GLY A 37 0.64 -28.41 -1.51
C GLY A 37 0.57 -29.94 -1.53
N LEU A 38 1.67 -30.61 -1.89
CA LEU A 38 1.74 -32.08 -1.85
C LEU A 38 1.56 -32.62 -0.43
N LEU A 39 2.21 -32.00 0.57
CA LEU A 39 2.03 -32.38 1.97
C LEU A 39 0.58 -32.19 2.44
N ALA A 40 -0.08 -31.10 2.03
CA ALA A 40 -1.49 -30.88 2.34
C ALA A 40 -2.39 -31.98 1.75
N VAL A 41 -2.13 -32.40 0.50
CA VAL A 41 -2.86 -33.51 -0.15
C VAL A 41 -2.61 -34.84 0.58
N ILE A 42 -1.37 -35.11 1.00
CA ILE A 42 -1.04 -36.31 1.78
C ILE A 42 -1.78 -36.30 3.13
N CYS A 43 -1.76 -35.18 3.85
CA CYS A 43 -2.51 -35.03 5.11
C CYS A 43 -4.01 -35.26 4.91
N LEU A 44 -4.58 -34.75 3.81
CA LEU A 44 -5.99 -34.97 3.46
C LEU A 44 -6.28 -36.46 3.20
N ALA A 45 -5.40 -37.17 2.48
CA ALA A 45 -5.54 -38.60 2.23
C ALA A 45 -5.47 -39.43 3.53
N VAL A 46 -4.54 -39.09 4.43
CA VAL A 46 -4.41 -39.75 5.74
C VAL A 46 -5.62 -39.48 6.63
N LEU A 47 -6.20 -38.29 6.56
CA LEU A 47 -7.39 -37.90 7.33
C LEU A 47 -8.61 -38.76 6.99
N VAL A 48 -8.75 -39.18 5.72
CA VAL A 48 -9.78 -40.12 5.28
C VAL A 48 -9.53 -41.52 5.86
N ALA A 49 -8.27 -41.94 5.98
CA ALA A 49 -7.88 -43.27 6.44
C ALA A 49 -7.87 -43.44 7.97
N VAL A 50 -7.63 -42.37 8.75
CA VAL A 50 -7.34 -42.48 10.19
C VAL A 50 -8.24 -41.53 11.02
N ARG A 51 -9.30 -42.09 11.62
CA ARG A 51 -10.24 -41.34 12.49
C ARG A 51 -9.64 -40.72 13.76
N PRO A 52 -8.74 -41.37 14.53
CA PRO A 52 -8.32 -40.83 15.82
C PRO A 52 -7.42 -39.57 15.74
N LEU A 53 -6.88 -39.23 14.56
CA LEU A 53 -5.96 -38.09 14.36
C LEU A 53 -6.58 -36.92 13.57
N GLN A 54 -7.91 -36.91 13.37
CA GLN A 54 -8.59 -35.97 12.48
C GLN A 54 -8.34 -34.50 12.82
N GLN A 55 -8.42 -34.09 14.10
CA GLN A 55 -8.25 -32.68 14.47
C GLN A 55 -6.85 -32.14 14.16
N GLN A 56 -5.79 -32.94 14.40
CA GLN A 56 -4.41 -32.55 14.10
C GLN A 56 -4.16 -32.48 12.58
N LEU A 57 -4.74 -33.41 11.82
CA LEU A 57 -4.62 -33.44 10.36
C LEU A 57 -5.36 -32.27 9.70
N ILE A 58 -6.54 -31.88 10.19
CA ILE A 58 -7.28 -30.71 9.70
C ILE A 58 -6.43 -29.44 9.90
N ALA A 59 -5.88 -29.24 11.10
CA ALA A 59 -5.01 -28.10 11.37
C ALA A 59 -3.78 -28.09 10.44
N GLY A 60 -3.16 -29.26 10.21
CA GLY A 60 -2.05 -29.41 9.27
C GLY A 60 -2.41 -29.01 7.84
N VAL A 61 -3.56 -29.47 7.33
CA VAL A 61 -4.07 -29.12 5.99
C VAL A 61 -4.31 -27.62 5.88
N VAL A 62 -4.93 -26.99 6.88
CA VAL A 62 -5.20 -25.55 6.87
C VAL A 62 -3.90 -24.75 6.85
N VAL A 63 -2.94 -25.08 7.71
CA VAL A 63 -1.65 -24.36 7.80
C VAL A 63 -0.82 -24.56 6.53
N LEU A 64 -0.69 -25.80 6.05
CA LEU A 64 0.07 -26.11 4.84
C LEU A 64 -0.59 -25.51 3.59
N GLY A 65 -1.91 -25.56 3.50
CA GLY A 65 -2.68 -24.94 2.44
C GLY A 65 -2.50 -23.41 2.42
N ALA A 66 -2.62 -22.76 3.57
CA ALA A 66 -2.37 -21.32 3.69
C ALA A 66 -0.93 -20.95 3.31
N ALA A 67 0.06 -21.71 3.80
CA ALA A 67 1.46 -21.50 3.45
C ALA A 67 1.72 -21.66 1.94
N ALA A 68 1.14 -22.69 1.30
CA ALA A 68 1.27 -22.91 -0.13
C ALA A 68 0.68 -21.75 -0.94
N VAL A 69 -0.50 -21.26 -0.55
CA VAL A 69 -1.15 -20.10 -1.19
C VAL A 69 -0.29 -18.84 -1.04
N LEU A 70 0.24 -18.56 0.15
CA LEU A 70 1.08 -17.39 0.40
C LEU A 70 2.39 -17.45 -0.42
N LEU A 71 3.06 -18.61 -0.44
CA LEU A 71 4.27 -18.82 -1.24
C LEU A 71 3.99 -18.66 -2.73
N PHE A 72 2.86 -19.20 -3.22
CA PHE A 72 2.46 -19.07 -4.62
C PHE A 72 2.15 -17.62 -4.99
N ARG A 73 1.36 -16.91 -4.18
CA ARG A 73 1.04 -15.49 -4.43
C ARG A 73 2.28 -14.62 -4.45
N ARG A 74 3.23 -14.87 -3.53
CA ARG A 74 4.53 -14.20 -3.52
C ARG A 74 5.33 -14.50 -4.79
N ALA A 75 5.43 -15.76 -5.18
CA ALA A 75 6.18 -16.16 -6.37
C ALA A 75 5.57 -15.60 -7.67
N ASP A 76 4.24 -15.47 -7.73
CA ASP A 76 3.55 -14.85 -8.86
C ASP A 76 3.78 -13.33 -8.92
N ALA A 77 3.72 -12.64 -7.77
CA ALA A 77 4.06 -11.21 -7.70
C ALA A 77 5.51 -10.96 -8.14
N ASP A 78 6.48 -11.68 -7.56
CA ASP A 78 7.90 -11.56 -7.92
C ASP A 78 8.13 -11.89 -9.40
N ARG A 79 7.42 -12.87 -9.97
CA ARG A 79 7.51 -13.22 -11.39
C ARG A 79 7.00 -12.09 -12.29
N ARG A 80 5.84 -11.50 -11.99
CA ARG A 80 5.28 -10.41 -12.80
C ARG A 80 6.20 -9.19 -12.77
N ASN A 81 6.79 -8.92 -11.61
CA ASN A 81 7.72 -7.82 -11.43
C ASN A 81 9.06 -8.08 -12.15
N LEU A 82 9.53 -9.32 -12.20
CA LEU A 82 10.69 -9.73 -13.00
C LEU A 82 10.49 -9.55 -14.51
N LEU A 83 9.26 -9.68 -15.03
CA LEU A 83 8.98 -9.43 -16.44
C LEU A 83 9.09 -7.95 -16.82
N ARG A 84 9.03 -7.04 -15.83
CA ARG A 84 9.21 -5.60 -16.03
C ARG A 84 10.68 -5.16 -15.88
N ALA A 85 11.51 -5.97 -15.24
CA ALA A 85 12.91 -5.64 -15.05
C ALA A 85 13.71 -5.92 -16.33
N ASP A 86 14.54 -4.96 -16.75
CA ASP A 86 15.42 -5.13 -17.92
C ASP A 86 16.31 -6.38 -17.79
N GLU A 87 16.43 -7.13 -18.89
CA GLU A 87 17.21 -8.37 -18.92
C GLU A 87 18.70 -8.10 -18.61
N GLY A 88 19.14 -8.50 -17.40
CA GLY A 88 20.51 -8.29 -16.93
C GLY A 88 20.71 -7.05 -16.06
N GLY A 89 19.64 -6.27 -15.85
CA GLY A 89 19.64 -5.10 -14.98
C GLY A 89 19.65 -5.45 -13.49
N SER A 90 19.80 -4.40 -12.69
CA SER A 90 19.65 -4.44 -11.25
C SER A 90 18.28 -3.84 -10.89
N VAL A 91 17.60 -4.40 -9.91
CA VAL A 91 16.23 -3.95 -9.56
C VAL A 91 16.29 -3.14 -8.28
N SER A 92 15.85 -1.88 -8.36
CA SER A 92 15.59 -1.05 -7.18
C SER A 92 14.16 -1.28 -6.70
N ALA A 93 14.01 -1.61 -5.42
CA ALA A 93 12.69 -1.72 -4.79
C ALA A 93 12.00 -0.35 -4.64
N ALA A 94 12.78 0.73 -4.57
CA ALA A 94 12.27 2.08 -4.29
C ALA A 94 12.13 2.95 -5.55
N GLY A 95 12.75 2.57 -6.67
CA GLY A 95 12.84 3.44 -7.86
C GLY A 95 13.92 4.54 -7.73
N PRO A 96 14.06 5.42 -8.73
CA PRO A 96 15.09 6.47 -8.78
C PRO A 96 14.80 7.69 -7.88
N TYR A 97 13.54 7.92 -7.51
CA TYR A 97 13.08 9.00 -6.64
C TYR A 97 11.79 8.60 -5.94
N ALA A 98 11.33 9.37 -4.94
CA ALA A 98 10.10 9.04 -4.22
C ALA A 98 8.86 9.47 -5.00
N LEU A 99 8.83 10.76 -5.37
CA LEU A 99 7.79 11.34 -6.22
C LEU A 99 8.35 12.58 -6.91
N ARG A 100 7.74 12.94 -8.04
CA ARG A 100 8.02 14.17 -8.78
C ARG A 100 6.74 14.94 -8.93
N ILE A 101 6.76 16.23 -8.61
CA ILE A 101 5.62 17.12 -8.73
C ILE A 101 5.89 18.08 -9.87
N ASP A 102 5.01 18.12 -10.86
CA ASP A 102 5.06 19.08 -11.95
C ASP A 102 3.69 19.76 -12.14
N ASP A 103 3.46 20.39 -13.29
CA ASP A 103 2.21 21.10 -13.55
C ASP A 103 1.05 20.13 -13.86
N ASP A 104 1.34 18.89 -14.26
CA ASP A 104 0.35 17.88 -14.65
C ASP A 104 -0.09 16.99 -13.48
N GLY A 105 0.69 16.95 -12.40
CA GLY A 105 0.32 16.22 -11.18
C GLY A 105 1.50 15.70 -10.37
N ILE A 106 1.20 14.66 -9.58
CA ILE A 106 2.15 13.93 -8.75
C ILE A 106 2.52 12.63 -9.48
N HIS A 107 3.77 12.54 -9.89
CA HIS A 107 4.33 11.41 -10.64
C HIS A 107 5.10 10.50 -9.70
N PHE A 108 4.79 9.22 -9.76
CA PHE A 108 5.51 8.17 -9.06
C PHE A 108 6.29 7.37 -10.09
N PRO A 109 7.58 7.10 -9.83
CA PRO A 109 8.36 6.33 -10.77
C PRO A 109 7.94 4.86 -10.75
N ASP A 110 8.39 4.13 -11.78
CA ASP A 110 8.31 2.69 -11.79
C ASP A 110 9.19 2.10 -10.67
N THR A 111 8.61 1.20 -9.89
CA THR A 111 9.33 0.43 -8.87
C THR A 111 9.12 -1.05 -9.12
N PHE A 112 9.90 -1.90 -8.44
CA PHE A 112 9.73 -3.34 -8.59
C PHE A 112 8.29 -3.79 -8.37
N ASP A 113 7.65 -3.28 -7.31
CA ASP A 113 6.33 -3.74 -6.90
C ASP A 113 5.18 -2.91 -7.48
N THR A 114 5.45 -1.69 -7.94
CA THR A 114 4.40 -0.76 -8.35
C THR A 114 4.75 -0.08 -9.68
N PRO A 115 3.86 -0.13 -10.68
CA PRO A 115 4.10 0.57 -11.93
C PRO A 115 4.20 2.09 -11.72
N ALA A 116 4.88 2.75 -12.65
CA ALA A 116 4.82 4.21 -12.77
C ALA A 116 3.35 4.66 -12.85
N ASP A 117 3.04 5.74 -12.14
CA ASP A 117 1.69 6.26 -12.05
C ASP A 117 1.70 7.78 -11.85
N THR A 118 0.67 8.46 -12.36
CA THR A 118 0.52 9.92 -12.23
C THR A 118 -0.85 10.24 -11.66
N TRP A 119 -0.87 10.94 -10.52
CA TRP A 119 -2.08 11.35 -9.81
C TRP A 119 -2.35 12.83 -10.05
N PRO A 120 -3.58 13.23 -10.41
CA PRO A 120 -3.92 14.64 -10.50
C PRO A 120 -3.92 15.28 -9.10
N PHE A 121 -3.72 16.60 -9.00
CA PHE A 121 -3.86 17.30 -7.73
C PHE A 121 -5.29 17.29 -7.21
N GLU A 122 -6.26 17.44 -8.11
CA GLU A 122 -7.68 17.41 -7.78
C GLU A 122 -8.06 16.06 -7.17
N GLY A 123 -8.68 16.09 -5.98
CA GLY A 123 -9.11 14.90 -5.26
C GLY A 123 -7.98 14.08 -4.63
N THR A 124 -6.72 14.49 -4.72
CA THR A 124 -5.62 13.84 -4.00
C THR A 124 -5.51 14.40 -2.59
N GLY A 125 -5.76 13.55 -1.59
CA GLY A 125 -5.60 13.87 -0.18
C GLY A 125 -4.17 13.61 0.31
N VAL A 126 -3.67 14.48 1.17
CA VAL A 126 -2.37 14.37 1.84
C VAL A 126 -2.63 14.33 3.34
N GLU A 127 -2.12 13.30 4.01
CA GLU A 127 -2.22 13.18 5.47
C GLU A 127 -0.85 12.82 6.06
N VAL A 128 -0.45 13.53 7.12
CA VAL A 128 0.74 13.16 7.91
C VAL A 128 0.28 12.34 9.10
N MET A 129 0.73 11.10 9.18
CA MET A 129 0.45 10.20 10.30
C MET A 129 1.72 9.70 10.97
N THR A 130 1.66 9.50 12.28
CA THR A 130 2.75 8.93 13.05
C THR A 130 2.45 7.47 13.37
N VAL A 131 3.23 6.55 12.79
CA VAL A 131 3.11 5.11 13.05
C VAL A 131 4.39 4.62 13.74
N THR A 132 4.26 4.07 14.95
CA THR A 132 5.42 3.53 15.71
C THR A 132 6.55 4.57 15.86
N LYS A 133 6.20 5.81 16.22
CA LYS A 133 7.13 6.96 16.35
C LYS A 133 7.84 7.36 15.05
N LYS A 134 7.31 6.97 13.89
CA LYS A 134 7.81 7.39 12.59
C LYS A 134 6.74 8.19 11.88
N ASP A 135 7.12 9.36 11.39
CA ASP A 135 6.22 10.18 10.58
C ASP A 135 6.18 9.66 9.15
N ILE A 136 4.97 9.60 8.61
CA ILE A 136 4.65 9.07 7.29
C ILE A 136 3.72 10.07 6.63
N VAL A 137 4.03 10.47 5.40
CA VAL A 137 3.06 11.11 4.52
C VAL A 137 2.32 10.01 3.78
N GLN A 138 1.00 9.97 3.97
CA GLN A 138 0.08 9.16 3.20
C GLN A 138 -0.57 10.03 2.11
N LEU A 139 -0.50 9.56 0.87
CA LEU A 139 -1.22 10.12 -0.25
C LEU A 139 -2.40 9.19 -0.60
N THR A 140 -3.58 9.77 -0.74
CA THR A 140 -4.81 9.06 -1.12
C THR A 140 -5.46 9.71 -2.33
N HIS A 141 -6.04 8.91 -3.22
CA HIS A 141 -6.82 9.42 -4.34
C HIS A 141 -7.96 8.42 -4.66
N PRO A 142 -9.18 8.88 -5.00
CA PRO A 142 -10.29 8.00 -5.32
C PRO A 142 -9.94 6.97 -6.40
N GLY A 143 -10.24 5.70 -6.13
CA GLY A 143 -9.98 4.60 -7.06
C GLY A 143 -8.50 4.17 -7.17
N ARG A 144 -7.59 4.74 -6.37
CA ARG A 144 -6.17 4.38 -6.38
C ARG A 144 -5.71 3.84 -5.02
N THR A 145 -4.69 2.99 -5.06
CA THR A 145 -4.06 2.44 -3.85
C THR A 145 -3.30 3.55 -3.12
N PRO A 146 -3.52 3.76 -1.81
CA PRO A 146 -2.78 4.75 -1.04
C PRO A 146 -1.27 4.54 -1.09
N ARG A 147 -0.50 5.63 -1.21
CA ARG A 147 0.97 5.60 -1.18
C ARG A 147 1.49 6.19 0.11
N HIS A 148 2.57 5.63 0.64
CA HIS A 148 3.13 6.00 1.94
C HIS A 148 4.60 6.34 1.80
N PHE A 149 5.03 7.46 2.37
CA PHE A 149 6.40 7.94 2.33
C PHE A 149 6.88 8.21 3.75
N TYR A 150 7.90 7.46 4.19
CA TYR A 150 8.47 7.60 5.52
C TYR A 150 9.43 8.79 5.57
N ALA A 151 9.32 9.65 6.59
CA ALA A 151 10.22 10.79 6.80
C ALA A 151 11.70 10.41 6.73
N THR A 152 12.04 9.27 7.34
CA THR A 152 13.42 8.77 7.41
C THR A 152 13.98 8.32 6.06
N ALA A 153 13.09 8.00 5.11
CA ALA A 153 13.47 7.53 3.79
C ALA A 153 13.68 8.67 2.78
N LEU A 154 13.09 9.84 3.03
CA LEU A 154 13.22 11.01 2.15
C LEU A 154 14.47 11.83 2.45
N THR A 155 15.02 12.41 1.39
CA THR A 155 16.09 13.40 1.51
C THR A 155 15.53 14.71 2.06
N ASP A 156 14.40 15.13 1.53
CA ASP A 156 13.69 16.35 1.93
C ASP A 156 12.78 16.11 3.15
N PRO A 157 12.54 17.14 3.99
CA PRO A 157 11.55 17.08 5.06
C PRO A 157 10.15 16.77 4.52
N LEU A 158 9.34 16.00 5.27
CA LEU A 158 7.94 15.74 4.89
C LEU A 158 7.13 17.03 4.74
N ALA A 159 7.42 18.04 5.57
CA ALA A 159 6.73 19.34 5.51
C ALA A 159 6.88 20.00 4.12
N ASP A 160 8.04 19.86 3.48
CA ASP A 160 8.27 20.44 2.16
C ASP A 160 7.49 19.70 1.07
N VAL A 161 7.32 18.39 1.21
CA VAL A 161 6.50 17.57 0.32
C VAL A 161 5.04 17.98 0.43
N VAL A 162 4.52 18.09 1.66
CA VAL A 162 3.14 18.48 1.94
C VAL A 162 2.88 19.89 1.42
N ALA A 163 3.73 20.86 1.75
CA ALA A 163 3.60 22.23 1.31
C ALA A 163 3.62 22.36 -0.23
N GLU A 164 4.46 21.58 -0.92
CA GLU A 164 4.48 21.58 -2.38
C GLU A 164 3.18 21.04 -2.97
N ILE A 165 2.62 19.95 -2.42
CA ILE A 165 1.34 19.40 -2.90
C ILE A 165 0.19 20.37 -2.61
N GLU A 166 0.10 20.90 -1.40
CA GLU A 166 -0.95 21.84 -0.99
C GLU A 166 -0.90 23.14 -1.80
N SER A 167 0.29 23.68 -2.08
CA SER A 167 0.44 24.90 -2.89
C SER A 167 -0.04 24.75 -4.34
N ARG A 168 -0.08 23.50 -4.86
CA ARG A 168 -0.52 23.18 -6.22
C ARG A 168 -1.93 22.58 -6.27
N GLN A 169 -2.52 22.29 -5.11
CA GLN A 169 -3.93 21.95 -5.06
C GLN A 169 -4.74 23.17 -5.49
N PRO A 170 -5.75 22.98 -6.36
CA PRO A 170 -6.70 24.05 -6.61
C PRO A 170 -7.32 24.43 -5.27
N SER A 171 -7.08 25.66 -4.82
CA SER A 171 -7.72 26.18 -3.61
C SER A 171 -9.22 25.95 -3.78
N ALA A 172 -9.84 25.23 -2.85
CA ALA A 172 -11.28 25.01 -2.83
C ALA A 172 -12.08 26.30 -2.50
N ALA A 173 -11.56 27.45 -2.93
CA ALA A 173 -12.18 28.76 -2.85
C ALA A 173 -12.89 29.06 -4.18
N ASP A 174 -13.89 28.24 -4.51
CA ASP A 174 -15.04 28.59 -5.34
C ASP A 174 -16.04 27.42 -5.29
N GLY A 175 -16.66 27.25 -4.13
CA GLY A 175 -17.87 26.45 -3.90
C GLY A 175 -18.87 27.34 -3.14
N PRO A 176 -20.17 27.30 -3.49
CA PRO A 176 -21.08 28.43 -3.33
C PRO A 176 -21.30 28.81 -1.87
N ASP A 177 -21.44 30.11 -1.65
CA ASP A 177 -21.93 30.77 -0.44
C ASP A 177 -23.28 30.15 -0.03
N VAL A 178 -23.23 29.11 0.81
CA VAL A 178 -24.41 28.65 1.56
C VAL A 178 -24.53 29.59 2.74
N THR A 179 -25.15 30.73 2.49
CA THR A 179 -25.78 31.54 3.53
C THR A 179 -26.83 30.65 4.20
N ALA A 180 -26.44 29.97 5.28
CA ALA A 180 -27.36 29.29 6.16
C ALA A 180 -28.18 30.37 6.89
N GLU A 181 -29.43 30.55 6.46
CA GLU A 181 -30.46 31.19 7.29
C GLU A 181 -30.48 30.53 8.68
N PRO A 182 -30.44 31.30 9.78
CA PRO A 182 -30.63 30.74 11.11
C PRO A 182 -32.10 30.31 11.23
N GLY A 183 -32.32 29.00 11.20
CA GLY A 183 -33.62 28.41 11.51
C GLY A 183 -34.02 28.77 12.95
N GLU A 184 -35.09 29.54 13.04
CA GLU A 184 -35.91 29.72 14.25
C GLU A 184 -36.19 28.37 14.93
N GLN A 185 -35.69 28.22 16.14
CA GLN A 185 -36.11 27.15 17.06
C GLN A 185 -37.52 27.46 17.57
N PRO A 186 -38.50 26.54 17.48
CA PRO A 186 -39.68 26.64 18.31
C PRO A 186 -39.38 26.00 19.67
N GLU A 187 -39.04 26.84 20.66
CA GLU A 187 -39.13 26.50 22.07
C GLU A 187 -40.61 26.32 22.45
N GLY A 188 -40.98 25.15 22.95
CA GLY A 188 -42.36 24.93 23.40
C GLY A 188 -42.71 23.49 23.76
N GLN A 189 -41.96 22.87 24.67
CA GLN A 189 -42.45 21.68 25.38
C GLN A 189 -42.42 21.94 26.88
N GLN A 190 -43.55 22.47 27.37
CA GLN A 190 -43.85 22.58 28.79
C GLN A 190 -44.05 21.18 29.37
N HIS A 191 -43.20 20.93 30.37
CA HIS A 191 -43.31 19.96 31.42
C HIS A 191 -44.66 20.12 32.16
N GLN A 192 -45.44 19.05 32.30
CA GLN A 192 -46.50 19.00 33.31
C GLN A 192 -46.42 17.65 34.02
N ASP A 193 -46.17 17.76 35.32
CA ASP A 193 -45.99 16.71 36.32
C ASP A 193 -47.21 15.78 36.46
N PRO A 194 -47.01 14.54 36.94
CA PRO A 194 -48.07 13.68 37.43
C PRO A 194 -48.27 13.89 38.94
N ASP A 195 -49.51 14.17 39.38
CA ASP A 195 -50.06 13.66 40.64
C ASP A 195 -51.51 14.14 40.85
N ALA A 196 -52.43 13.17 40.95
CA ALA A 196 -53.65 13.07 41.78
C ALA A 196 -54.76 12.24 41.10
#